data_AF-A0A7W6CIF3-F1
#
_entry.id   AF-A0A7W6CIF3-F1
#
_cell.length_a   1.000
_cell.length_b   1.000
_cell.length_c   1.000
_cell.angle_alpha   90.00
_cell.angle_beta   90.00
_cell.angle_gamma   90.00
#
_symmetry.space_group_name_H-M   'P 1'
#
loop_
_entity.id
_entity.type
_entity.pdbx_description
1 polymer ?
#
loop_
_entity_poly.entity_id
_entity_poly.type
_entity_poly.pdbx_seq_one_letter_code
_entity_poly.pdbx_strand_id
1 'polypeptide(L)'
;MTTNKENIVSAIAEGVLTGVNSPSTRATASDARTIIDAVERSTAPVVAHITNTEPWYQSRVTLGAILAAAAGLLGVFGYAFPEDVQGKLVDLIVALAPVIGGGLALYGRWAAKKPLGK
;
A
#
# COMPACT_ATOMS: atom_id res chain seq x y z
N MET A 1 14.30 -7.12 11.31
CA MET A 1 13.06 -7.12 10.52
C MET A 1 11.92 -7.31 11.49
N THR A 2 11.09 -6.28 11.69
CA THR A 2 9.97 -6.30 12.64
C THR A 2 8.80 -7.08 12.03
N THR A 3 8.17 -7.98 12.77
CA THR A 3 7.06 -8.82 12.25
C THR A 3 5.73 -8.06 12.23
N ASN A 4 4.74 -8.55 11.46
CA ASN A 4 3.38 -7.98 11.47
C ASN A 4 2.79 -7.94 12.88
N LYS A 5 3.04 -8.97 13.69
CA LYS A 5 2.62 -9.05 15.09
C LYS A 5 3.24 -7.92 15.92
N GLU A 6 4.55 -7.71 15.80
CA GLU A 6 5.26 -6.66 16.53
C GLU A 6 4.79 -5.25 16.15
N ASN A 7 4.48 -5.01 14.87
CA ASN A 7 3.94 -3.74 14.40
C ASN A 7 2.56 -3.43 15.01
N ILE A 8 1.67 -4.43 15.05
CA ILE A 8 0.34 -4.29 15.66
C ILE A 8 0.46 -4.06 17.17
N VAL A 9 1.31 -4.84 17.86
CA VAL A 9 1.52 -4.69 19.30
C VAL A 9 2.06 -3.30 19.64
N SER A 10 3.00 -2.78 18.84
CA SER A 10 3.55 -1.43 19.03
C SER A 10 2.48 -0.36 18.85
N ALA A 11 1.63 -0.48 17.84
CA ALA A 11 0.52 0.47 17.59
C ALA A 11 -0.54 0.44 18.70
N ILE A 12 -0.85 -0.75 19.23
CA ILE A 12 -1.74 -0.88 20.39
C ILE A 12 -1.12 -0.22 21.62
N ALA A 13 0.17 -0.49 21.89
CA ALA A 13 0.88 0.12 23.02
C ALA A 13 0.88 1.65 22.93
N GLU A 14 1.14 2.20 21.74
CA GLU A 14 1.05 3.64 21.48
C GLU A 14 -0.35 4.17 21.79
N GLY A 15 -1.40 3.57 21.23
CA GLY A 15 -2.78 4.02 21.45
C GLY A 15 -3.23 3.92 22.92
N VAL A 16 -2.81 2.86 23.63
CA VAL A 16 -3.07 2.72 25.08
C VAL A 16 -2.36 3.82 25.85
N LEU A 17 -1.07 4.08 25.57
CA LEU A 17 -0.31 5.14 26.24
C LEU A 17 -0.90 6.52 25.96
N THR A 18 -1.34 6.80 24.73
CA THR A 18 -2.03 8.05 24.39
C THR A 18 -3.36 8.18 25.14
N GLY A 19 -4.16 7.10 25.17
CA GLY A 19 -5.45 7.10 25.86
C GLY A 19 -5.33 7.29 27.37
N VAL A 20 -4.39 6.59 28.02
CA VAL A 20 -4.14 6.66 29.47
C VAL A 20 -3.55 8.01 29.89
N ASN A 21 -2.65 8.58 29.09
CA ASN A 21 -2.05 9.89 29.39
C ASN A 21 -2.94 11.09 29.01
N SER A 22 -4.14 10.84 28.46
CA SER A 22 -5.07 11.93 28.13
C SER A 22 -5.60 12.61 29.41
N PRO A 23 -5.66 13.96 29.48
CA PRO A 23 -6.02 14.70 30.69
C PRO A 23 -7.39 14.36 31.29
N SER A 24 -8.28 13.79 30.48
CA SER A 24 -9.65 13.39 30.84
C SER A 24 -9.78 11.92 31.25
N THR A 25 -8.70 11.13 31.20
CA THR A 25 -8.74 9.68 31.46
C THR A 25 -8.30 9.37 32.87
N ARG A 26 -9.16 8.72 33.66
CA ARG A 26 -8.83 8.21 35.00
C ARG A 26 -8.48 6.72 35.00
N ALA A 27 -8.37 6.13 33.81
CA ALA A 27 -8.20 4.69 33.58
C ALA A 27 -9.27 3.84 34.30
N THR A 28 -10.49 4.37 34.38
CA THR A 28 -11.65 3.67 34.96
C THR A 28 -12.52 3.10 33.86
N ALA A 29 -13.44 2.18 34.21
CA ALA A 29 -14.32 1.52 33.23
C ALA A 29 -15.17 2.52 32.41
N SER A 30 -15.49 3.70 32.95
CA SER A 30 -16.22 4.76 32.22
C SER A 30 -15.40 5.39 31.09
N ASP A 31 -14.07 5.36 31.18
CA ASP A 31 -13.15 6.00 30.23
C ASP A 31 -12.67 5.02 29.14
N ALA A 32 -13.18 3.78 29.16
CA ALA A 32 -12.80 2.73 28.23
C ALA A 32 -12.94 3.17 26.77
N ARG A 33 -13.98 3.95 26.44
CA ARG A 33 -14.17 4.50 25.09
C ARG A 33 -13.01 5.39 24.64
N THR A 34 -12.53 6.28 25.50
CA THR A 34 -11.40 7.17 25.19
C THR A 34 -10.13 6.39 24.84
N ILE A 35 -9.86 5.31 25.59
CA ILE A 35 -8.71 4.44 25.34
C ILE A 35 -8.91 3.62 24.07
N ILE A 36 -10.12 3.07 23.86
CA ILE A 36 -10.46 2.32 22.64
C ILE A 36 -10.30 3.20 21.40
N ASP A 37 -10.81 4.44 21.42
CA ASP A 37 -10.71 5.37 20.30
C ASP A 37 -9.25 5.71 19.98
N ALA A 38 -8.39 5.84 21.00
CA ALA A 38 -6.96 6.07 20.82
C ALA A 38 -6.25 4.84 20.22
N VAL A 39 -6.57 3.63 20.69
CA VAL A 39 -6.06 2.37 20.13
C VAL A 39 -6.53 2.17 18.70
N GLU A 40 -7.80 2.44 18.40
CA GLU A 40 -8.34 2.36 17.05
C GLU A 40 -7.59 3.32 16.12
N ARG A 41 -7.38 4.57 16.53
CA ARG A 41 -6.66 5.56 15.73
C ARG A 41 -5.22 5.15 15.41
N SER A 42 -4.52 4.54 16.35
CA SER A 42 -3.14 4.06 16.12
C SER A 42 -3.09 2.74 15.35
N THR A 43 -4.04 1.82 15.57
CA THR A 43 -3.98 0.46 15.04
C THR A 43 -4.64 0.32 13.67
N ALA A 44 -5.71 1.08 13.39
CA ALA A 44 -6.44 1.05 12.11
C ALA A 44 -5.54 1.22 10.87
N PRO A 45 -4.62 2.21 10.80
CA PRO A 45 -3.75 2.35 9.63
C PRO A 45 -2.77 1.18 9.50
N VAL A 46 -2.25 0.65 10.60
CA VAL A 46 -1.31 -0.49 10.58
C VAL A 46 -1.99 -1.77 10.08
N VAL A 47 -3.22 -2.02 10.53
CA VAL A 47 -4.02 -3.15 10.04
C VAL A 47 -4.38 -2.97 8.57
N ALA A 48 -4.77 -1.75 8.16
CA ALA A 48 -5.07 -1.47 6.76
C ALA A 48 -3.86 -1.72 5.85
N HIS A 49 -2.66 -1.35 6.31
CA HIS A 49 -1.40 -1.61 5.62
C HIS A 49 -1.14 -3.10 5.42
N ILE A 50 -1.16 -3.86 6.53
CA ILE A 50 -0.85 -5.29 6.54
C ILE A 50 -1.89 -6.08 5.73
N THR A 51 -3.16 -5.64 5.75
CA THR A 51 -4.26 -6.27 5.00
C THR A 51 -4.42 -5.72 3.59
N ASN A 52 -3.58 -4.78 3.17
CA ASN A 52 -3.61 -4.20 1.82
C ASN A 52 -4.94 -3.49 1.48
N THR A 53 -5.67 -3.00 2.49
CA THR A 53 -7.00 -2.37 2.37
C THR A 53 -6.96 -0.84 2.33
N GLU A 54 -5.77 -0.24 2.39
CA GLU A 54 -5.59 1.22 2.28
C GLU A 54 -6.14 1.80 0.96
N PRO A 55 -6.54 3.08 0.93
CA PRO A 55 -6.87 3.78 -0.31
C PRO A 55 -5.73 3.70 -1.32
N TRP A 56 -6.07 3.50 -2.60
CA TRP A 56 -5.10 3.23 -3.66
C TRP A 56 -4.03 4.33 -3.80
N TYR A 57 -4.37 5.59 -3.50
CA TYR A 57 -3.45 6.73 -3.58
C TYR A 57 -2.44 6.81 -2.42
N GLN A 58 -2.63 6.05 -1.33
CA GLN A 58 -1.65 5.94 -0.24
C GLN A 58 -0.72 4.73 -0.43
N SER A 59 -1.11 3.78 -1.28
CA SER A 59 -0.34 2.57 -1.53
C SER A 59 0.91 2.88 -2.35
N ARG A 60 2.07 2.68 -1.72
CA ARG A 60 3.39 2.80 -2.37
C ARG A 60 3.54 1.85 -3.56
N VAL A 61 2.92 0.67 -3.49
CA VAL A 61 2.92 -0.31 -4.58
C VAL A 61 2.11 0.22 -5.76
N THR A 62 0.92 0.77 -5.49
CA THR A 62 0.07 1.34 -6.54
C THR A 62 0.72 2.55 -7.20
N LEU A 63 1.25 3.48 -6.41
CA LEU A 63 1.95 4.65 -6.95
C LEU A 63 3.21 4.25 -7.72
N GLY A 64 3.98 3.28 -7.24
CA GLY A 64 5.15 2.75 -7.94
C GLY A 64 4.78 2.13 -9.29
N ALA A 65 3.68 1.36 -9.35
CA ALA A 65 3.17 0.78 -10.60
C ALA A 65 2.70 1.86 -11.59
N ILE A 66 1.99 2.88 -11.12
CA ILE A 66 1.56 4.02 -11.95
C ILE A 66 2.77 4.77 -12.52
N LEU A 67 3.78 5.05 -11.67
CA LEU A 67 5.01 5.71 -12.10
C LEU A 67 5.80 4.88 -13.13
N ALA A 68 5.91 3.57 -12.92
CA ALA A 68 6.57 2.66 -13.86
C ALA A 68 5.84 2.64 -15.21
N ALA A 69 4.50 2.60 -15.20
CA ALA A 69 3.68 2.69 -16.39
C ALA A 69 3.87 4.04 -17.12
N ALA A 70 3.87 5.16 -16.39
CA ALA A 70 4.08 6.50 -16.95
C ALA A 70 5.48 6.65 -17.57
N ALA A 71 6.52 6.13 -16.90
CA ALA A 71 7.88 6.12 -17.43
C ALA A 71 7.99 5.29 -18.72
N GLY A 72 7.35 4.12 -18.76
CA GLY A 72 7.25 3.29 -19.97
C GLY A 72 6.58 4.04 -21.13
N LEU A 73 5.46 4.73 -20.87
CA LEU A 73 4.77 5.52 -21.89
C LEU A 73 5.58 6.71 -22.40
N LEU A 74 6.30 7.42 -21.53
CA LEU A 74 7.16 8.54 -21.93
C LEU A 74 8.34 8.07 -22.79
N GLY A 75 8.85 6.86 -22.56
CA GLY A 75 9.89 6.22 -23.39
C GLY A 75 9.43 5.97 -24.84
N VAL A 76 8.12 5.86 -25.10
CA VAL A 76 7.56 5.63 -26.44
C VAL A 76 7.53 6.90 -27.31
N PHE A 77 7.59 8.10 -26.73
CA PHE A 77 7.43 9.35 -27.50
C PHE A 77 8.72 9.91 -28.14
N GLY A 78 9.85 9.21 -28.07
CA GLY A 78 11.16 9.65 -28.61
C GLY A 78 11.68 8.85 -29.81
N TYR A 79 10.90 8.72 -30.89
CA TYR A 79 11.12 7.72 -31.94
C TYR A 79 12.05 8.14 -33.10
N ALA A 80 12.93 7.22 -33.54
CA ALA A 80 13.20 6.98 -34.96
C ALA A 80 13.67 5.53 -35.18
N PHE A 81 13.04 4.80 -36.11
CA PHE A 81 13.65 3.59 -36.68
C PHE A 81 13.33 3.45 -38.16
N PRO A 82 14.35 3.03 -38.92
CA PRO A 82 14.24 1.84 -39.77
C PRO A 82 15.35 0.77 -39.52
N GLU A 83 15.27 -0.41 -40.17
CA GLU A 83 15.80 -1.73 -39.74
C GLU A 83 15.35 -2.27 -38.36
N ASP A 84 14.16 -1.98 -37.86
CA ASP A 84 13.07 -1.08 -38.23
C ASP A 84 11.87 -1.45 -37.38
N VAL A 85 11.72 -2.73 -37.01
CA VAL A 85 10.54 -3.17 -36.26
C VAL A 85 10.89 -4.12 -35.12
N GLN A 86 12.06 -4.77 -35.12
CA GLN A 86 12.45 -5.69 -34.04
C GLN A 86 12.87 -4.98 -32.75
N GLY A 87 13.75 -3.98 -32.84
CA GLY A 87 14.02 -3.07 -31.73
C GLY A 87 12.72 -2.44 -31.24
N LYS A 88 11.84 -2.00 -32.15
CA LYS A 88 10.51 -1.46 -31.81
C LYS A 88 9.62 -2.43 -31.05
N LEU A 89 9.62 -3.71 -31.39
CA LEU A 89 8.84 -4.74 -30.70
C LEU A 89 9.39 -5.00 -29.30
N VAL A 90 10.72 -5.10 -29.16
CA VAL A 90 11.37 -5.25 -27.86
C VAL A 90 11.15 -4.00 -27.01
N ASP A 91 11.32 -2.80 -27.57
CA ASP A 91 11.09 -1.53 -26.89
C ASP A 91 9.61 -1.32 -26.56
N LEU A 92 8.70 -1.76 -27.43
CA LEU A 92 7.26 -1.76 -27.14
C LEU A 92 6.92 -2.74 -26.03
N ILE A 93 7.52 -3.93 -26.02
CA ILE A 93 7.37 -4.90 -24.93
C ILE A 93 7.99 -4.33 -23.65
N VAL A 94 9.16 -3.70 -23.69
CA VAL A 94 9.83 -3.10 -22.53
C VAL A 94 9.08 -1.86 -22.04
N ALA A 95 8.43 -1.09 -22.91
CA ALA A 95 7.59 0.04 -22.55
C ALA A 95 6.23 -0.38 -22.00
N LEU A 96 5.63 -1.43 -22.59
CA LEU A 96 4.33 -1.96 -22.16
C LEU A 96 4.45 -2.95 -21.00
N ALA A 97 5.58 -3.61 -20.78
CA ALA A 97 5.75 -4.56 -19.68
C ALA A 97 5.55 -3.90 -18.30
N PRO A 98 6.04 -2.68 -18.03
CA PRO A 98 5.70 -1.94 -16.83
C PRO A 98 4.21 -1.56 -16.74
N VAL A 99 3.58 -1.22 -17.88
CA VAL A 99 2.15 -0.87 -17.93
C VAL A 99 1.26 -2.09 -17.66
N ILE A 100 1.56 -3.22 -18.31
CA ILE A 100 0.85 -4.50 -18.17
C ILE A 100 1.16 -5.12 -16.81
N GLY A 101 2.44 -5.19 -16.42
CA GLY A 101 2.87 -5.71 -15.13
C GLY A 101 2.36 -4.87 -13.96
N GLY A 102 2.40 -3.54 -14.08
CA GLY A 102 1.79 -2.60 -13.14
C GLY A 102 0.27 -2.75 -13.09
N GLY A 103 -0.38 -2.85 -14.25
CA GLY A 103 -1.81 -3.10 -14.38
C GLY A 103 -2.24 -4.44 -13.77
N LEU A 104 -1.48 -5.51 -13.99
CA LEU A 104 -1.69 -6.83 -13.39
C LEU A 104 -1.43 -6.83 -11.89
N ALA A 105 -0.42 -6.09 -11.41
CA ALA A 105 -0.17 -5.94 -9.98
C ALA A 105 -1.29 -5.16 -9.28
N LEU A 106 -1.80 -4.10 -9.92
CA LEU A 106 -2.97 -3.35 -9.45
C LEU A 106 -4.24 -4.21 -9.48
N TYR A 107 -4.46 -4.92 -10.58
CA TYR A 107 -5.57 -5.86 -10.72
C TYR A 107 -5.48 -6.96 -9.66
N GLY A 108 -4.29 -7.52 -9.40
CA GLY A 108 -4.04 -8.45 -8.33
C GLY A 108 -4.41 -7.87 -6.96
N ARG A 109 -4.02 -6.61 -6.68
CA ARG A 109 -4.42 -5.92 -5.44
C ARG A 109 -5.95 -5.76 -5.32
N TRP A 110 -6.66 -5.45 -6.40
CA TRP A 110 -8.10 -5.16 -6.34
C TRP A 110 -8.98 -6.42 -6.46
N ALA A 111 -8.54 -7.43 -7.20
CA ALA A 111 -9.29 -8.65 -7.49
C ALA A 111 -8.95 -9.79 -6.51
N ALA A 112 -7.74 -9.84 -5.94
CA ALA A 112 -7.38 -10.86 -4.95
C ALA A 112 -8.02 -10.54 -3.60
N LYS A 113 -9.25 -11.04 -3.41
CA LYS A 113 -10.00 -10.97 -2.14
C LYS A 113 -9.77 -12.20 -1.25
N LYS A 114 -9.00 -13.18 -1.70
CA LYS A 114 -8.69 -14.42 -0.95
C LYS A 114 -7.26 -14.39 -0.41
N PRO A 115 -7.05 -14.73 0.87
CA PRO A 115 -5.71 -14.88 1.41
C PRO A 115 -4.99 -16.03 0.70
N LEU A 116 -3.72 -15.83 0.35
CA LEU A 116 -2.86 -16.89 -0.16
C LEU A 116 -2.64 -17.93 0.96
N GLY A 117 -2.96 -19.20 0.69
CA GLY A 117 -2.71 -20.32 1.64
C GLY A 117 -3.93 -20.87 2.38
N LYS A 118 -5.13 -20.82 1.78
CA LYS A 118 -6.25 -21.72 2.14
C LYS A 118 -6.53 -22.69 1.01
#